data_AF-A0AAF3J1E4-F1
#
_entry.id   AF-A0AAF3J1E4-F1
#
_cell.length_a   1.000
_cell.length_b   1.000
_cell.length_c   1.000
_cell.angle_alpha   90.00
_cell.angle_beta   90.00
_cell.angle_gamma   90.00
#
_symmetry.space_group_name_H-M   'P 1'
#
loop_
_entity.id
_entity.type
_entity.pdbx_description
1 polymer ?
#
loop_
_entity_poly.entity_id
_entity_poly.type
_entity_poly.pdbx_seq_one_letter_code
_entity_poly.pdbx_strand_id
1 'polypeptide(L)'
;MTHTLPRTNSASKPNEPVTKQKIRRVKANGRERQRMHGLNSALDLLRQCVPITTQHQKLSKIETLRCARNYIGVLQRMATTGWQPTPLEYARILSAGMSQTTTNLIANMLQVPPRLVMGSPLTLGHQMNTLLPNNYFMDTMPSSSDSSFDLSPSPSHPIHSHPSPTHMHYPFPPQF
;
A
#
# COMPACT_ATOMS: atom_id res chain seq x y z
N MET A 1 -35.67 -36.47 -13.03
CA MET A 1 -34.66 -36.76 -14.08
C MET A 1 -34.59 -35.55 -14.99
N THR A 2 -33.67 -34.61 -14.75
CA THR A 2 -33.52 -33.41 -15.59
C THR A 2 -32.49 -33.68 -16.68
N HIS A 3 -32.96 -33.82 -17.91
CA HIS A 3 -32.13 -33.90 -19.11
C HIS A 3 -31.46 -32.54 -19.35
N THR A 4 -30.15 -32.46 -19.15
CA THR A 4 -29.33 -31.32 -19.62
C THR A 4 -28.84 -31.63 -21.03
N LEU A 5 -29.23 -30.79 -22.00
CA LEU A 5 -28.80 -30.87 -23.40
C LEU A 5 -27.27 -30.68 -23.53
N PRO A 6 -26.63 -31.29 -24.54
CA PRO A 6 -25.20 -31.16 -24.75
C PRO A 6 -24.85 -29.77 -25.29
N ARG A 7 -23.85 -29.15 -24.64
CA ARG A 7 -23.17 -27.93 -25.08
C ARG A 7 -22.56 -28.16 -26.47
N THR A 8 -23.14 -27.53 -27.49
CA THR A 8 -22.63 -27.61 -28.85
C THR A 8 -21.33 -26.82 -29.01
N ASN A 9 -20.43 -27.48 -29.74
CA ASN A 9 -19.12 -27.12 -30.23
C ASN A 9 -18.99 -25.64 -30.65
N SER A 10 -18.06 -24.89 -30.04
CA SER A 10 -17.61 -23.61 -30.59
C SER A 10 -16.58 -23.88 -31.68
N ALA A 11 -17.08 -24.17 -32.88
CA ALA A 11 -16.29 -24.23 -34.10
C ALA A 11 -15.44 -22.95 -34.24
N SER A 12 -14.13 -23.16 -34.43
CA SER A 12 -13.12 -22.16 -34.75
C SER A 12 -13.51 -21.38 -36.01
N LYS A 13 -13.88 -20.11 -35.85
CA LYS A 13 -14.10 -19.19 -36.98
C LYS A 13 -12.76 -18.80 -37.61
N PRO A 14 -12.68 -18.70 -38.95
CA PRO A 14 -11.45 -18.40 -39.69
C PRO A 14 -10.98 -16.96 -39.44
N ASN A 15 -9.69 -16.72 -39.67
CA ASN A 15 -8.93 -15.47 -39.49
C ASN A 15 -9.70 -14.19 -39.90
N GLU A 16 -10.40 -13.57 -38.94
CA GLU A 16 -10.84 -12.17 -39.04
C GLU A 16 -9.62 -11.25 -38.85
N PRO A 17 -9.35 -10.28 -39.76
CA PRO A 17 -8.22 -9.37 -39.63
C PRO A 17 -8.30 -8.65 -38.28
N VAL A 18 -7.30 -8.87 -37.43
CA VAL A 18 -7.23 -8.27 -36.10
C VAL A 18 -7.19 -6.75 -36.29
N THR A 19 -8.32 -6.09 -35.99
CA THR A 19 -8.42 -4.64 -36.11
C THR A 19 -7.34 -3.96 -35.25
N LYS A 20 -6.80 -2.82 -35.71
CA LYS A 20 -5.77 -2.05 -34.98
C LYS A 20 -6.18 -1.78 -33.52
N GLN A 21 -7.48 -1.63 -33.27
CA GLN A 21 -8.07 -1.49 -31.94
C GLN A 21 -7.88 -2.73 -31.06
N LYS A 22 -8.09 -3.94 -31.61
CA LYS A 22 -7.86 -5.21 -30.92
C LYS A 22 -6.38 -5.39 -30.55
N ILE A 23 -5.45 -4.99 -31.43
CA ILE A 23 -4.00 -5.00 -31.14
C ILE A 23 -3.67 -4.06 -29.96
N ARG A 24 -4.17 -2.82 -29.98
CA ARG A 24 -3.97 -1.85 -28.89
C ARG A 24 -4.49 -2.38 -27.54
N ARG A 25 -5.67 -3.01 -27.54
CA ARG A 25 -6.26 -3.62 -26.34
C ARG A 25 -5.41 -4.76 -25.79
N VAL A 26 -4.92 -5.65 -26.66
CA VAL A 26 -4.03 -6.75 -26.24
C VAL A 26 -2.73 -6.22 -25.62
N LYS A 27 -2.10 -5.21 -26.25
CA LYS A 27 -0.90 -4.57 -25.71
C LYS A 27 -1.16 -3.90 -24.35
N ALA A 28 -2.29 -3.23 -24.18
CA ALA A 28 -2.69 -2.64 -22.90
C ALA A 28 -2.88 -3.71 -21.81
N ASN A 29 -3.60 -4.79 -22.11
CA ASN A 29 -3.80 -5.91 -21.18
C ASN A 29 -2.48 -6.62 -20.81
N GLY A 30 -1.53 -6.70 -21.75
CA GLY A 30 -0.19 -7.21 -21.48
C GLY A 30 0.56 -6.37 -20.44
N ARG A 31 0.51 -5.03 -20.59
CA ARG A 31 1.11 -4.11 -19.63
C ARG A 31 0.47 -4.19 -18.24
N GLU A 32 -0.86 -4.27 -18.17
CA GLU A 32 -1.53 -4.39 -16.87
C GLU A 32 -1.18 -5.70 -16.17
N ARG A 33 -1.08 -6.81 -16.92
CA ARG A 33 -0.60 -8.07 -16.37
C ARG A 33 0.81 -7.92 -15.81
N GLN A 34 1.73 -7.30 -16.54
CA GLN A 34 3.10 -7.05 -16.05
C GLN A 34 3.12 -6.21 -14.77
N ARG A 35 2.31 -5.15 -14.72
CA ARG A 35 2.15 -4.31 -13.52
C ARG A 35 1.64 -5.13 -12.33
N MET A 36 0.63 -5.96 -12.54
CA MET A 36 0.07 -6.84 -11.51
C MET A 36 1.05 -7.93 -11.06
N HIS A 37 1.89 -8.45 -11.96
CA HIS A 37 2.98 -9.36 -11.59
C HIS A 37 3.96 -8.67 -10.64
N GLY A 38 4.41 -7.44 -10.95
CA GLY A 38 5.28 -6.67 -10.06
C GLY A 38 4.66 -6.42 -8.67
N LEU A 39 3.37 -6.07 -8.62
CA LEU A 39 2.66 -5.88 -7.36
C LEU A 39 2.57 -7.17 -6.54
N ASN A 40 2.23 -8.29 -7.18
CA ASN A 40 2.14 -9.58 -6.49
C ASN A 40 3.51 -10.05 -5.99
N SER A 41 4.59 -9.81 -6.75
CA SER A 41 5.96 -10.07 -6.31
C SER A 41 6.32 -9.24 -5.08
N ALA A 42 6.00 -7.95 -5.05
CA ALA A 42 6.21 -7.11 -3.86
C ALA A 42 5.42 -7.60 -2.64
N LEU A 43 4.18 -8.06 -2.84
CA LEU A 43 3.39 -8.66 -1.77
C LEU A 43 4.00 -9.97 -1.27
N ASP A 44 4.55 -10.81 -2.15
CA ASP A 44 5.26 -12.03 -1.76
C ASP A 44 6.57 -11.74 -1.01
N LEU A 45 7.25 -10.62 -1.32
CA LEU A 45 8.38 -10.13 -0.50
C LEU A 45 7.89 -9.71 0.88
N LEU A 46 6.78 -8.97 0.97
CA LEU A 46 6.20 -8.59 2.26
C LEU A 46 5.84 -9.81 3.12
N ARG A 47 5.34 -10.89 2.52
CA ARG A 47 5.06 -12.16 3.23
C ARG A 47 6.28 -12.81 3.87
N GLN A 48 7.47 -12.57 3.33
CA GLN A 48 8.73 -13.09 3.88
C GLN A 48 9.20 -12.27 5.08
N CYS A 49 8.82 -10.99 5.15
CA CYS A 49 9.20 -10.10 6.25
C CYS A 49 8.24 -10.15 7.45
N VAL A 50 7.01 -10.62 7.26
CA VAL A 50 6.03 -10.74 8.36
C VAL A 50 6.28 -12.02 9.18
N PRO A 51 6.02 -11.99 10.51
CA PRO A 51 6.33 -13.10 11.42
C PRO A 51 5.45 -14.34 11.24
N ILE A 52 4.43 -14.28 10.37
CA ILE A 52 3.51 -15.37 10.10
C ILE A 52 3.81 -15.95 8.71
N THR A 53 5.00 -16.52 8.54
CA THR A 53 5.32 -17.32 7.36
C THR A 53 5.04 -18.79 7.68
N THR A 54 4.27 -19.46 6.83
CA THR A 54 4.11 -20.91 6.90
C THR A 54 4.61 -21.54 5.61
N GLN A 55 5.17 -22.74 5.72
CA GLN A 55 5.72 -23.46 4.57
C GLN A 55 4.64 -23.86 3.56
N HIS A 56 3.40 -24.08 4.02
CA HIS A 56 2.33 -24.68 3.21
C HIS A 56 1.17 -23.73 2.90
N GLN A 57 1.07 -22.56 3.55
CA GLN A 57 -0.06 -21.64 3.38
C GLN A 57 0.39 -20.18 3.36
N LYS A 58 0.08 -19.49 2.26
CA LYS A 58 0.24 -18.04 2.15
C LYS A 58 -0.97 -17.33 2.77
N LEU A 59 -0.70 -16.28 3.56
CA LEU A 59 -1.75 -15.36 3.99
C LEU A 59 -2.43 -14.69 2.79
N SER A 60 -3.72 -14.42 2.93
CA SER A 60 -4.46 -13.61 1.95
C SER A 60 -3.87 -12.19 1.83
N LYS A 61 -4.21 -11.45 0.77
CA LYS A 61 -3.70 -10.08 0.57
C LYS A 61 -4.00 -9.18 1.77
N ILE A 62 -5.25 -9.22 2.25
CA ILE A 62 -5.70 -8.41 3.39
C ILE A 62 -5.03 -8.84 4.70
N GLU A 63 -4.89 -10.14 4.94
CA GLU A 63 -4.24 -10.65 6.15
C GLU A 63 -2.75 -10.33 6.18
N THR A 64 -2.07 -10.37 5.03
CA THR A 64 -0.66 -9.95 4.92
C THR A 64 -0.51 -8.48 5.31
N LEU A 65 -1.37 -7.60 4.79
CA LEU A 65 -1.34 -6.16 5.09
C LEU A 65 -1.66 -5.87 6.56
N ARG A 66 -2.67 -6.55 7.13
CA ARG A 66 -3.02 -6.42 8.55
C ARG A 66 -1.88 -6.88 9.45
N CYS A 67 -1.30 -8.03 9.17
CA CYS A 67 -0.16 -8.55 9.92
C CYS A 67 1.04 -7.59 9.84
N ALA A 68 1.38 -7.08 8.66
CA ALA A 68 2.47 -6.12 8.50
C ALA A 68 2.25 -4.86 9.34
N ARG A 69 1.05 -4.27 9.32
CA ARG A 69 0.70 -3.12 10.16
C ARG A 69 0.89 -3.44 11.65
N ASN A 70 0.35 -4.56 12.10
CA ASN A 70 0.42 -4.96 13.51
C ASN A 70 1.88 -5.20 13.92
N TYR A 71 2.67 -5.84 13.06
CA TYR A 71 4.07 -6.15 13.32
C TYR A 71 4.92 -4.88 13.43
N ILE A 72 4.76 -3.92 12.51
CA ILE A 72 5.41 -2.61 12.60
C ILE A 72 5.10 -1.94 13.94
N GLY A 73 3.84 -1.92 14.37
CA GLY A 73 3.45 -1.31 15.64
C GLY A 73 3.99 -2.03 16.89
N VAL A 74 4.25 -3.34 16.81
CA VAL A 74 4.96 -4.05 17.88
C VAL A 74 6.43 -3.65 17.90
N LEU A 75 7.12 -3.71 16.75
CA LEU A 75 8.53 -3.38 16.65
C LEU A 75 8.82 -1.94 17.08
N GLN A 76 7.95 -0.99 16.69
CA GLN A 76 8.07 0.42 17.10
C GLN A 76 8.00 0.56 18.62
N ARG A 77 7.07 -0.13 19.29
CA ARG A 77 6.97 -0.09 20.76
C ARG A 77 8.18 -0.72 21.43
N MET A 78 8.62 -1.90 20.95
CA MET A 78 9.82 -2.55 21.47
C MET A 78 11.05 -1.64 21.37
N ALA A 79 11.22 -0.97 20.23
CA ALA A 79 12.36 -0.09 19.97
C ALA A 79 12.33 1.21 20.81
N THR A 80 11.14 1.75 21.08
CA THR A 80 11.00 3.04 21.77
C THR A 80 10.94 2.93 23.30
N THR A 81 10.30 1.87 23.82
CA THR A 81 10.11 1.70 25.27
C THR A 81 10.96 0.60 25.87
N GLY A 82 11.63 -0.22 25.04
CA GLY A 82 12.33 -1.43 25.48
C GLY A 82 11.39 -2.56 25.93
N TRP A 83 10.07 -2.40 25.77
CA TRP A 83 9.09 -3.42 26.13
C TRP A 83 9.28 -4.69 25.29
N GLN A 84 9.25 -5.85 25.95
CA GLN A 84 9.34 -7.16 25.30
C GLN A 84 8.01 -7.89 25.48
N PRO A 85 7.23 -8.15 24.41
CA PRO A 85 5.97 -8.88 24.51
C PRO A 85 6.18 -10.32 24.95
N THR A 86 5.33 -10.81 25.83
CA THR A 86 5.18 -12.25 26.04
C THR A 86 4.66 -12.92 24.75
N PRO A 87 4.89 -14.24 24.54
CA PRO A 87 4.38 -14.94 23.36
C PRO A 87 2.88 -14.80 23.14
N LEU A 88 2.10 -14.75 24.24
CA LEU A 88 0.65 -14.56 24.19
C LEU A 88 0.25 -13.15 23.76
N GLU A 89 0.93 -12.13 24.28
CA GLU A 89 0.68 -10.74 23.87
C GLU A 89 1.06 -10.54 22.40
N TYR A 90 2.20 -11.09 21.99
CA TYR A 90 2.65 -11.05 20.61
C TYR A 90 1.64 -11.73 19.67
N ALA A 91 1.15 -12.93 20.03
CA ALA A 91 0.13 -13.64 19.29
C ALA A 91 -1.17 -12.83 19.14
N ARG A 92 -1.66 -12.23 20.24
CA ARG A 92 -2.88 -11.41 20.24
C ARG A 92 -2.75 -10.23 19.29
N ILE A 93 -1.64 -9.49 19.38
CA ILE A 93 -1.43 -8.30 18.54
C ILE A 93 -1.33 -8.70 17.06
N LEU A 94 -0.58 -9.75 16.73
CA LEU A 94 -0.47 -10.22 15.35
C LEU A 94 -1.80 -10.74 14.80
N SER A 95 -2.59 -11.46 15.60
CA SER A 95 -3.89 -12.02 15.22
C SER A 95 -5.04 -11.03 15.15
N ALA A 96 -4.83 -9.77 15.59
CA ALA A 96 -5.87 -8.76 15.65
C ALA A 96 -6.47 -8.50 14.25
N GLY A 97 -7.77 -8.77 14.11
CA GLY A 97 -8.50 -8.61 12.84
C GLY A 97 -8.19 -9.68 11.79
N MET A 98 -7.61 -10.83 12.18
CA MET A 98 -7.39 -11.96 11.28
C MET A 98 -8.59 -12.91 11.26
N SER A 99 -8.66 -13.79 10.27
CA SER A 99 -9.68 -14.86 10.27
C SER A 99 -9.41 -15.86 11.39
N GLN A 100 -10.45 -16.57 11.83
CA GLN A 100 -10.33 -17.62 12.86
C GLN A 100 -9.22 -18.64 12.52
N THR A 101 -9.17 -19.08 11.26
CA THR A 101 -8.17 -20.04 10.77
C THR A 101 -6.76 -19.49 10.94
N THR A 102 -6.55 -18.22 10.58
CA THR A 102 -5.26 -17.56 10.70
C THR A 102 -4.89 -17.30 12.16
N THR A 103 -5.85 -16.94 13.01
CA THR A 103 -5.63 -16.81 14.46
C THR A 103 -5.18 -18.14 15.08
N ASN A 104 -5.84 -19.25 14.71
CA ASN A 104 -5.44 -20.59 15.17
C ASN A 104 -4.03 -20.96 14.70
N LEU A 105 -3.69 -20.61 13.45
CA LEU A 105 -2.36 -20.83 12.91
C LEU A 105 -1.27 -20.08 13.71
N ILE A 106 -1.49 -18.82 14.02
CA ILE A 106 -0.57 -18.01 14.85
C ILE A 106 -0.43 -18.61 16.25
N ALA A 107 -1.57 -18.99 16.84
CA ALA A 107 -1.59 -19.60 18.16
C ALA A 107 -0.73 -20.87 18.20
N ASN A 108 -0.85 -21.72 17.18
CA ASN A 108 -0.02 -22.93 17.04
C ASN A 108 1.47 -22.60 16.85
N MET A 109 1.79 -21.59 16.03
CA MET A 109 3.19 -21.20 15.77
C MET A 109 3.89 -20.65 17.02
N LEU A 110 3.15 -19.92 17.85
CA LEU A 110 3.67 -19.36 19.11
C LEU A 110 3.45 -20.28 20.31
N GLN A 111 2.94 -21.49 20.09
CA GLN A 111 2.64 -22.50 21.11
C GLN A 111 1.75 -21.96 22.24
N VAL A 112 0.79 -21.08 21.89
CA VAL A 112 -0.17 -20.51 22.83
C VAL A 112 -1.55 -21.13 22.62
N PRO A 113 -2.33 -21.37 23.69
CA PRO A 113 -3.70 -21.88 23.55
C PRO A 113 -4.57 -20.90 22.73
N PRO A 114 -5.20 -21.34 21.62
CA PRO A 114 -6.00 -20.46 20.76
C PRO A 114 -7.13 -19.74 21.50
N ARG A 115 -7.68 -20.38 22.54
CA ARG A 115 -8.69 -19.80 23.44
C ARG A 115 -8.20 -18.51 24.11
N LEU A 116 -6.92 -18.46 24.49
CA LEU A 116 -6.34 -17.30 25.16
C LEU A 116 -6.04 -16.16 24.19
N VAL A 117 -5.78 -16.47 22.92
CA VAL A 117 -5.61 -15.45 21.86
C VAL A 117 -6.93 -14.75 21.56
N MET A 118 -8.05 -15.49 21.61
CA MET A 118 -9.40 -14.94 21.39
C MET A 118 -10.09 -14.38 22.63
N GLY A 119 -9.55 -14.63 23.82
CA GLY A 119 -10.13 -14.21 25.10
C GLY A 119 -10.29 -12.69 25.18
N SER A 120 -11.39 -12.25 25.80
CA SER A 120 -11.76 -10.84 25.94
C SER A 120 -10.68 -10.00 26.64
N PRO A 121 -10.55 -8.70 26.30
CA PRO A 121 -9.48 -7.81 26.77
C PRO A 121 -9.65 -7.34 28.24
N LEU A 122 -10.27 -8.14 29.12
CA LEU A 122 -10.73 -7.66 30.44
C LEU A 122 -9.64 -7.51 31.51
N THR A 123 -8.36 -7.72 31.19
CA THR A 123 -7.22 -7.32 32.06
C THR A 123 -6.39 -6.19 31.45
N LEU A 124 -6.83 -5.63 30.31
CA LEU A 124 -6.11 -4.55 29.64
C LEU A 124 -7.00 -3.31 29.43
N GLY A 125 -8.02 -3.17 30.28
CA GLY A 125 -8.97 -2.04 30.28
C GLY A 125 -8.36 -0.67 30.56
N HIS A 126 -7.07 -0.54 30.89
CA HIS A 126 -6.38 0.74 31.07
C HIS A 126 -5.25 1.01 30.06
N GLN A 127 -4.98 0.10 29.10
CA GLN A 127 -3.86 0.27 28.17
C GLN A 127 -4.15 -0.26 26.76
N MET A 128 -5.43 -0.42 26.39
CA MET A 128 -5.81 -0.87 25.05
C MET A 128 -6.25 0.30 24.14
N ASN A 129 -6.47 1.49 24.71
CA ASN A 129 -6.59 2.75 23.96
C ASN A 129 -5.27 3.15 23.26
N THR A 130 -4.17 2.44 23.56
CA THR A 130 -2.84 2.61 22.97
C THR A 130 -2.43 1.46 22.04
N LEU A 131 -3.30 0.46 21.81
CA LEU A 131 -2.95 -0.73 21.03
C LEU A 131 -3.23 -0.59 19.54
N LEU A 132 -2.64 0.46 18.96
CA LEU A 132 -2.84 0.98 17.60
C LEU A 132 -4.05 1.92 17.51
N PRO A 133 -3.98 3.18 17.98
CA PRO A 133 -4.84 4.19 17.40
C PRO A 133 -4.68 4.13 15.89
N ASN A 134 -5.83 4.19 15.23
CA ASN A 134 -5.94 4.22 13.78
C ASN A 134 -5.16 5.36 13.10
N ASN A 135 -4.47 6.23 13.85
CA ASN A 135 -4.09 7.57 13.42
C ASN A 135 -2.60 7.91 13.48
N TYR A 136 -1.69 7.05 13.96
CA TYR A 136 -0.26 7.44 14.00
C TYR A 136 0.36 7.73 12.63
N PHE A 137 -0.25 7.30 11.52
CA PHE A 137 0.20 7.69 10.18
C PHE A 137 -0.36 9.05 9.72
N MET A 138 -1.47 9.54 10.28
CA MET A 138 -2.05 10.83 9.91
C MET A 138 -1.57 11.98 10.82
N ASP A 139 -1.21 11.72 12.07
CA ASP A 139 -0.77 12.77 13.01
C ASP A 139 0.69 13.23 12.80
N THR A 140 1.45 12.60 11.90
CA THR A 140 2.84 12.99 11.57
C THR A 140 2.98 13.63 10.18
N MET A 141 1.88 13.81 9.45
CA MET A 141 1.89 14.65 8.25
C MET A 141 1.73 16.10 8.71
N PRO A 142 2.61 17.05 8.31
CA PRO A 142 2.32 18.46 8.53
C PRO A 142 1.02 18.78 7.80
N SER A 143 -0.01 19.17 8.54
CA SER A 143 -1.28 19.62 8.01
C SER A 143 -1.05 20.86 7.15
N SER A 144 -0.89 20.68 5.84
CA SER A 144 -0.96 21.76 4.87
C SER A 144 -2.43 22.13 4.66
N SER A 145 -2.97 22.93 5.59
CA SER A 145 -4.18 23.72 5.36
C SER A 145 -4.38 24.70 6.51
N ASP A 146 -3.84 25.90 6.37
CA ASP A 146 -4.71 27.07 6.24
C ASP A 146 -4.02 28.15 5.40
N SER A 147 -4.24 28.07 4.09
CA SER A 147 -4.04 29.18 3.18
C SER A 147 -5.17 30.18 3.41
N SER A 148 -5.01 31.05 4.40
CA SER A 148 -5.76 32.29 4.47
C SER A 148 -5.33 33.16 3.28
N PHE A 149 -6.23 33.28 2.31
CA PHE A 149 -6.12 34.14 1.15
C PHE A 149 -6.28 35.59 1.62
N ASP A 150 -5.22 36.21 2.13
CA ASP A 150 -5.20 37.65 2.39
C ASP A 150 -4.80 38.39 1.12
N LEU A 151 -5.81 38.81 0.35
CA LEU A 151 -5.67 39.80 -0.72
C LEU A 151 -5.49 41.17 -0.08
N SER A 152 -4.27 41.47 0.35
CA SER A 152 -3.84 42.85 0.64
C SER A 152 -2.92 43.34 -0.48
N PRO A 153 -3.14 44.53 -1.07
CA PRO A 153 -2.35 45.02 -2.19
C PRO A 153 -0.96 45.42 -1.70
N SER A 154 0.08 44.86 -2.32
CA SER A 154 1.47 45.25 -2.04
C SER A 154 1.70 46.73 -2.37
N PRO A 155 2.46 47.45 -1.51
CA PRO A 155 2.83 48.84 -1.75
C PRO A 155 3.91 48.93 -2.82
N SER A 156 3.75 49.93 -3.67
CA SER A 156 4.64 50.36 -4.73
C SER A 156 6.06 50.60 -4.21
N HIS A 157 7.05 49.89 -4.75
CA HIS A 157 8.47 50.23 -4.57
C HIS A 157 9.06 50.85 -5.84
N PRO A 158 9.91 51.88 -5.70
CA PRO A 158 10.29 52.78 -6.78
C PRO A 158 11.31 52.17 -7.74
N ILE A 159 11.17 52.58 -9.00
CA ILE A 159 12.03 52.32 -10.14
C ILE A 159 13.46 52.75 -9.80
N HIS A 160 14.40 51.81 -9.76
CA HIS A 160 15.83 52.11 -9.83
C HIS A 160 16.36 51.67 -11.19
N SER A 161 16.68 52.68 -11.99
CA SER A 161 17.24 52.65 -13.33
C SER A 161 18.66 52.06 -13.32
N HIS A 162 18.86 50.95 -14.04
CA HIS A 162 20.19 50.52 -14.48
C HIS A 162 20.44 50.99 -15.92
N PRO A 163 21.65 51.48 -16.23
CA PRO A 163 21.96 52.06 -17.54
C PRO A 163 22.17 50.99 -18.62
N SER A 164 21.75 51.34 -19.84
CA SER A 164 21.80 50.53 -21.06
C SER A 164 23.24 50.16 -21.48
N PRO A 165 23.48 48.93 -21.98
CA PRO A 165 24.65 48.63 -22.79
C PRO A 165 24.37 49.01 -24.25
N THR A 166 25.29 49.79 -24.79
CA THR A 166 25.35 50.37 -26.13
C THR A 166 25.15 49.34 -27.25
N HIS A 167 24.35 49.72 -28.24
CA HIS A 167 24.03 48.99 -29.47
C HIS A 167 25.27 48.78 -30.34
N MET A 168 25.85 47.57 -30.33
CA MET A 168 26.87 47.15 -31.31
C MET A 168 26.18 46.48 -32.50
N HIS A 169 25.97 47.26 -33.55
CA HIS A 169 25.48 46.83 -34.85
C HIS A 169 26.53 45.95 -35.54
N TYR A 170 26.25 44.65 -35.68
CA TYR A 170 27.05 43.75 -36.52
C TYR A 170 26.33 43.53 -37.88
N PRO A 171 26.98 43.84 -39.01
CA PRO A 171 26.40 43.61 -40.33
C PRO A 171 26.45 42.13 -40.73
N PHE A 172 25.38 41.66 -41.38
CA PHE A 172 25.26 40.32 -41.96
C PHE A 172 26.31 40.07 -43.05
N PRO A 173 26.93 38.88 -43.13
CA PRO A 173 27.83 38.52 -44.23
C PRO A 173 27.04 38.17 -45.52
N PRO A 174 27.63 38.41 -46.71
CA PRO A 174 26.98 38.15 -47.99
C PRO A 174 26.87 36.65 -48.26
N GLN A 175 25.72 36.25 -48.80
CA GLN A 175 25.47 34.92 -49.34
C GLN A 175 26.22 34.80 -50.67
N PHE A 176 27.06 33.77 -50.81
CA PHE A 176 27.59 33.31 -52.09
C PHE A 176 26.67 32.24 -52.68
#